data_AF-A0A7C2YPX8-F1
#
_entry.id   AF-A0A7C2YPX8-F1
#
_cell.length_a   1.000
_cell.length_b   1.000
_cell.length_c   1.000
_cell.angle_alpha   90.00
_cell.angle_beta   90.00
_cell.angle_gamma   90.00
#
_symmetry.space_group_name_H-M   'P 1'
#
loop_
_entity.id
_entity.type
_entity.pdbx_description
1 polymer ?
#
loop_
_entity_poly.entity_id
_entity_poly.type
_entity_poly.pdbx_seq_one_letter_code
_entity_poly.pdbx_strand_id
1 'polypeptide(L)'
;MALKFHRVLLTGGAGFIGSHAAEALLRRGADLTIVDNLDEFYPPAWKRANLKDVQAVGRFAFEQVDIADFDALRDVVARSKPEAIVHLAARAGVRPSIEQPRLYESGNVDVALSHAQIARQKMPDSPNVADTLGWAYFHKGIYGQAITYLEEAVKGIPNNPTFHYHLGRAYQKANDQAKARQHLKRALELKPKEGIANECRKLLTELGG
;
A
#
# COMPACT_ATOMS: atom_id res chain seq x y z
N MET A 1 16.79 20.40 -1.04
CA MET A 1 15.77 20.26 0.02
C MET A 1 16.08 19.00 0.81
N ALA A 2 16.24 19.08 2.12
CA ALA A 2 16.58 17.92 2.96
C ALA A 2 15.40 16.95 3.04
N LEU A 3 15.67 15.65 3.10
CA LEU A 3 14.62 14.64 3.28
C LEU A 3 13.99 14.77 4.67
N LYS A 4 12.66 14.61 4.73
CA LYS A 4 11.91 14.56 5.99
C LYS A 4 12.14 13.26 6.77
N PHE A 5 12.58 12.21 6.08
CA PHE A 5 12.84 10.87 6.63
C PHE A 5 14.27 10.48 6.30
N HIS A 6 15.00 9.94 7.28
CA HIS A 6 16.39 9.54 7.15
C HIS A 6 16.53 8.05 6.88
N ARG A 7 15.75 7.18 7.53
CA ARG A 7 15.76 5.72 7.27
C ARG A 7 14.64 5.31 6.32
N VAL A 8 14.99 4.82 5.14
CA VAL A 8 14.02 4.44 4.10
C VAL A 8 14.21 2.97 3.73
N LEU A 9 13.10 2.23 3.71
CA LEU A 9 13.07 0.89 3.12
C LEU A 9 12.44 0.96 1.74
N LEU A 10 13.14 0.49 0.72
CA LEU A 10 12.71 0.48 -0.67
C LEU A 10 12.54 -0.96 -1.16
N THR A 11 11.31 -1.38 -1.43
CA THR A 11 11.07 -2.68 -2.07
C THR A 11 11.17 -2.55 -3.59
N GLY A 12 11.75 -3.51 -4.28
CA GLY A 12 11.89 -3.52 -5.75
C GLY A 12 13.06 -2.67 -6.22
N GLY A 13 13.99 -2.32 -5.32
CA GLY A 13 15.09 -1.41 -5.59
C GLY A 13 16.13 -1.95 -6.58
N ALA A 14 16.10 -3.24 -6.93
CA ALA A 14 16.96 -3.80 -7.98
C ALA A 14 16.33 -3.69 -9.38
N GLY A 15 15.04 -3.36 -9.48
CA GLY A 15 14.34 -3.13 -10.74
C GLY A 15 14.73 -1.80 -11.42
N PHE A 16 14.30 -1.61 -12.67
CA PHE A 16 14.66 -0.42 -13.47
C PHE A 16 14.29 0.90 -12.78
N ILE A 17 13.03 1.07 -12.38
CA ILE A 17 12.59 2.30 -11.68
C ILE A 17 13.15 2.35 -10.25
N GLY A 18 13.21 1.19 -9.59
CA GLY A 18 13.67 1.05 -8.22
C GLY A 18 15.13 1.50 -8.03
N SER A 19 16.03 1.14 -8.95
CA SER A 19 17.44 1.50 -8.84
C SER A 19 17.67 3.01 -8.96
N HIS A 20 16.97 3.67 -9.90
CA HIS A 20 17.02 5.12 -10.02
C HIS A 20 16.45 5.81 -8.79
N ALA A 21 15.35 5.28 -8.21
CA ALA A 21 14.82 5.77 -6.94
C ALA A 21 15.81 5.60 -5.78
N ALA A 22 16.51 4.47 -5.72
CA ALA A 22 17.56 4.19 -4.73
C ALA A 22 18.70 5.21 -4.84
N GLU A 23 19.23 5.45 -6.04
CA GLU A 23 20.26 6.47 -6.25
C GLU A 23 19.79 7.86 -5.82
N ALA A 24 18.56 8.23 -6.16
CA ALA A 24 17.99 9.52 -5.80
C ALA A 24 17.82 9.69 -4.28
N LEU A 25 17.52 8.60 -3.55
CA LEU A 25 17.42 8.59 -2.09
C LEU A 25 18.81 8.71 -1.46
N LEU A 26 19.80 7.94 -1.94
CA LEU A 26 21.18 7.98 -1.46
C LEU A 26 21.82 9.37 -1.66
N ARG A 27 21.67 9.97 -2.85
CA ARG A 27 22.17 11.34 -3.12
C ARG A 27 21.56 12.41 -2.22
N ARG A 28 20.40 12.14 -1.64
CA ARG A 28 19.73 13.04 -0.68
C ARG A 28 20.07 12.70 0.79
N GLY A 29 20.95 11.73 1.02
CA GLY A 29 21.43 11.35 2.35
C GLY A 29 20.53 10.38 3.12
N ALA A 30 19.70 9.59 2.42
CA ALA A 30 18.93 8.53 3.06
C ALA A 30 19.84 7.36 3.51
N ASP A 31 19.61 6.87 4.73
CA ASP A 31 20.02 5.53 5.17
C ASP A 31 19.05 4.50 4.56
N LEU A 32 19.52 3.79 3.54
CA LEU A 32 18.69 3.01 2.63
C LEU A 32 18.82 1.51 2.88
N THR A 33 17.68 0.84 3.04
CA THR A 33 17.55 -0.62 2.92
C THR A 33 16.78 -0.96 1.65
N ILE A 34 17.38 -1.74 0.75
CA ILE A 34 16.72 -2.26 -0.45
C ILE A 34 16.27 -3.70 -0.20
N VAL A 35 15.00 -3.99 -0.51
CA VAL A 35 14.42 -5.34 -0.47
C VAL A 35 14.05 -5.76 -1.89
N ASP A 36 14.58 -6.87 -2.38
CA ASP A 36 14.24 -7.42 -3.71
C ASP A 36 14.51 -8.92 -3.73
N ASN A 37 13.60 -9.74 -4.27
CA ASN A 37 13.80 -11.18 -4.35
C ASN A 37 14.72 -11.62 -5.51
N LEU A 38 15.11 -10.68 -6.39
CA LEU A 38 15.83 -10.94 -7.63
C LEU A 38 15.12 -11.96 -8.53
N ASP A 39 13.78 -11.91 -8.58
CA ASP A 39 12.99 -12.81 -9.43
C ASP A 39 13.51 -12.85 -10.88
N GLU A 40 13.29 -13.99 -11.53
CA GLU A 40 13.80 -14.31 -12.86
C GLU A 40 12.90 -13.84 -14.00
N PHE A 41 11.86 -13.04 -13.73
CA PHE A 41 10.97 -12.52 -14.79
C PHE A 41 11.77 -11.72 -15.83
N TYR A 42 12.78 -10.99 -15.37
CA TYR A 42 13.89 -10.50 -16.20
C TYR A 42 15.19 -11.18 -15.77
N PRO A 43 16.22 -11.24 -16.63
CA PRO A 43 17.50 -11.83 -16.28
C PRO A 43 18.04 -11.25 -14.96
N PRO A 44 18.29 -12.07 -13.93
CA PRO A 44 18.79 -11.58 -12.63
C PRO A 44 20.09 -10.79 -12.73
N ALA A 45 20.87 -11.05 -13.78
CA ALA A 45 22.08 -10.28 -14.12
C ALA A 45 21.80 -8.77 -14.24
N TRP A 46 20.64 -8.37 -14.78
CA TRP A 46 20.27 -6.95 -14.92
C TRP A 46 19.98 -6.32 -13.57
N LYS A 47 19.25 -7.02 -12.70
CA LYS A 47 18.99 -6.56 -11.33
C LYS A 47 20.29 -6.43 -10.53
N ARG A 48 21.21 -7.38 -10.69
CA ARG A 48 22.55 -7.32 -10.08
C ARG A 48 23.40 -6.18 -10.64
N ALA A 49 23.30 -5.87 -11.93
CA ALA A 49 23.97 -4.72 -12.54
C ALA A 49 23.43 -3.40 -11.95
N ASN A 50 22.11 -3.25 -11.90
CA ASN A 50 21.47 -2.10 -11.27
C ASN A 50 21.94 -1.89 -9.82
N LEU A 51 22.02 -2.96 -9.01
CA LEU A 51 22.52 -2.85 -7.63
C LEU A 51 23.98 -2.40 -7.56
N LYS A 52 24.83 -2.79 -8.52
CA LYS A 52 26.22 -2.30 -8.61
C LYS A 52 26.26 -0.80 -8.92
N ASP A 53 25.39 -0.32 -9.81
CA ASP A 53 25.30 1.10 -10.12
C ASP A 53 24.85 1.92 -8.90
N VAL A 54 23.87 1.41 -8.14
CA VAL A 54 23.44 2.01 -6.87
C VAL A 54 24.59 2.01 -5.85
N GLN A 55 25.39 0.92 -5.77
CA GLN A 55 26.55 0.83 -4.87
C GLN A 55 27.62 1.87 -5.19
N ALA A 56 27.76 2.26 -6.46
CA ALA A 56 28.68 3.31 -6.87
C ALA A 56 28.24 4.71 -6.39
N VAL A 57 26.95 4.91 -6.11
CA VAL A 57 26.40 6.17 -5.59
C VAL A 57 26.47 6.25 -4.07
N GLY A 58 26.27 5.13 -3.36
CA GLY A 58 26.32 5.13 -1.90
C GLY A 58 26.14 3.74 -1.29
N ARG A 59 26.40 3.65 0.02
CA ARG A 59 26.17 2.41 0.78
C ARG A 59 24.70 2.24 1.11
N PHE A 60 24.21 1.00 0.99
CA PHE A 60 22.88 0.59 1.41
C PHE A 60 22.92 -0.84 1.95
N ALA A 61 21.93 -1.20 2.78
CA ALA A 61 21.68 -2.58 3.15
C ALA A 61 20.84 -3.27 2.07
N PHE A 62 21.20 -4.50 1.68
CA PHE A 62 20.42 -5.30 0.74
C PHE A 62 19.85 -6.54 1.42
N GLU A 63 18.55 -6.75 1.27
CA GLU A 63 17.80 -7.88 1.83
C GLU A 63 17.15 -8.64 0.66
N GLN A 64 17.69 -9.82 0.34
CA GLN A 64 17.12 -10.66 -0.71
C GLN A 64 15.92 -11.42 -0.18
N VAL A 65 14.75 -10.78 -0.19
CA VAL A 65 13.51 -11.30 0.41
C VAL A 65 12.36 -11.17 -0.58
N ASP A 66 11.53 -12.21 -0.67
CA ASP A 66 10.22 -12.10 -1.31
C ASP A 66 9.26 -11.37 -0.38
N ILE A 67 8.77 -10.23 -0.86
CA ILE A 67 7.81 -9.40 -0.12
C ILE A 67 6.45 -10.08 0.06
N ALA A 68 6.16 -11.18 -0.66
CA ALA A 68 5.01 -12.04 -0.41
C ALA A 68 5.19 -12.92 0.85
N ASP A 69 6.43 -13.11 1.33
CA ASP A 69 6.70 -13.75 2.61
C ASP A 69 6.55 -12.73 3.75
N PHE A 70 5.42 -12.80 4.44
CA PHE A 70 5.06 -11.87 5.51
C PHE A 70 6.05 -11.89 6.68
N ASP A 71 6.49 -13.08 7.12
CA ASP A 71 7.37 -13.21 8.28
C ASP A 71 8.76 -12.68 7.94
N ALA A 72 9.29 -13.02 6.76
CA ALA A 72 10.58 -12.48 6.31
C ALA A 72 10.55 -10.96 6.16
N LEU A 73 9.48 -10.41 5.55
CA LEU A 73 9.32 -8.97 5.39
C LEU A 73 9.17 -8.26 6.74
N ARG A 74 8.38 -8.82 7.67
CA ARG A 74 8.23 -8.30 9.04
C ARG A 74 9.59 -8.22 9.72
N ASP A 75 10.41 -9.26 9.61
CA ASP A 75 11.72 -9.31 10.25
C ASP A 75 12.68 -8.27 9.67
N VAL A 76 12.65 -8.05 8.35
CA VAL A 76 13.42 -6.96 7.71
C VAL A 76 12.97 -5.60 8.24
N VAL A 77 11.66 -5.33 8.34
CA VAL A 77 11.13 -4.06 8.86
C VAL A 77 11.48 -3.88 10.34
N ALA A 78 11.49 -4.95 11.13
CA ALA A 78 11.87 -4.94 12.54
C ALA A 78 13.35 -4.57 12.73
N ARG A 79 14.25 -5.13 11.89
CA ARG A 79 15.69 -4.84 11.93
C ARG A 79 16.05 -3.45 11.38
N SER A 80 15.51 -3.08 10.22
CA SER A 80 15.84 -1.83 9.53
C SER A 80 15.19 -0.59 10.15
N LYS A 81 14.09 -0.76 10.91
CA LYS A 81 13.36 0.32 11.60
C LYS A 81 13.14 1.56 10.71
N PRO A 82 12.56 1.39 9.51
CA PRO A 82 12.40 2.48 8.56
C PRO A 82 11.39 3.51 9.08
N GLU A 83 11.62 4.76 8.73
CA GLU A 83 10.69 5.88 8.96
C GLU A 83 9.72 6.02 7.80
N ALA A 84 10.12 5.56 6.61
CA ALA A 84 9.29 5.48 5.42
C ALA A 84 9.55 4.18 4.64
N ILE A 85 8.49 3.60 4.09
CA ILE A 85 8.56 2.48 3.14
C ILE A 85 8.14 3.00 1.76
N VAL A 86 9.00 2.82 0.77
CA VAL A 86 8.70 3.07 -0.65
C VAL A 86 8.51 1.73 -1.33
N HIS A 87 7.30 1.46 -1.79
CA HIS A 87 6.95 0.18 -2.39
C HIS A 87 6.96 0.25 -3.93
N LEU A 88 7.98 -0.32 -4.57
CA LEU A 88 8.11 -0.45 -6.03
C LEU A 88 8.29 -1.90 -6.51
N ALA A 89 8.02 -2.89 -5.64
CA ALA A 89 8.19 -4.31 -5.95
C ALA A 89 6.95 -4.95 -6.61
N ALA A 90 6.21 -4.18 -7.41
CA ALA A 90 5.12 -4.77 -8.19
C ALA A 90 5.67 -5.75 -9.23
N ARG A 91 4.94 -6.83 -9.51
CA ARG A 91 5.32 -7.78 -10.58
C ARG A 91 5.50 -7.02 -11.90
N ALA A 92 6.59 -7.31 -12.60
CA ALA A 92 6.92 -6.64 -13.85
C ALA A 92 6.10 -7.17 -15.04
N GLY A 93 6.00 -6.37 -16.11
CA GLY A 93 5.40 -6.76 -17.39
C GLY A 93 3.92 -6.42 -17.55
N VAL A 94 3.62 -5.48 -18.47
CA VAL A 94 2.26 -5.05 -18.82
C VAL A 94 1.49 -6.12 -19.60
N ARG A 95 2.17 -6.90 -20.44
CA ARG A 95 1.51 -7.96 -21.24
C ARG A 95 1.07 -9.15 -20.38
N PRO A 96 1.93 -9.75 -19.54
CA PRO A 96 1.48 -10.83 -18.66
C PRO A 96 0.43 -10.38 -17.63
N SER A 97 0.38 -9.11 -17.23
CA SER A 97 -0.70 -8.62 -16.36
C SER A 97 -2.08 -8.60 -17.03
N ILE A 98 -2.12 -8.52 -18.37
CA ILE A 98 -3.37 -8.63 -19.14
C ILE A 98 -3.78 -10.10 -19.29
N GLU A 99 -2.82 -11.00 -19.47
CA GLU A 99 -3.05 -12.44 -19.61
C GLU A 99 -3.39 -13.11 -18.27
N GLN A 100 -2.80 -12.62 -17.17
CA GLN A 100 -2.93 -13.19 -15.82
C GLN A 100 -3.32 -12.12 -14.78
N PRO A 101 -4.46 -11.43 -14.94
CA PRO A 101 -4.82 -10.28 -14.11
C PRO A 101 -4.95 -10.63 -12.63
N ARG A 102 -5.57 -11.78 -12.33
CA ARG A 102 -5.75 -12.25 -10.94
C ARG A 102 -4.42 -12.48 -10.21
N LEU A 103 -3.37 -12.88 -10.92
CA LEU A 103 -2.05 -13.14 -10.35
C LEU A 103 -1.33 -11.85 -9.93
N TYR A 104 -1.58 -10.76 -10.65
CA TYR A 104 -1.04 -9.43 -10.34
C TYR A 104 -1.88 -8.73 -9.27
N GLU A 105 -3.20 -8.88 -9.33
CA GLU A 105 -4.11 -8.35 -8.31
C GLU A 105 -3.89 -8.99 -6.95
N SER A 106 -3.81 -10.32 -6.87
CA SER A 106 -3.63 -11.01 -5.59
C SER A 106 -2.30 -10.67 -4.93
N GLY A 107 -1.19 -10.73 -5.67
CA GLY A 107 0.13 -10.42 -5.13
C GLY A 107 0.25 -9.00 -4.60
N ASN A 108 -0.27 -8.01 -5.33
CA ASN A 108 -0.20 -6.61 -4.90
C ASN A 108 -1.11 -6.32 -3.70
N VAL A 109 -2.31 -6.91 -3.66
CA VAL A 109 -3.24 -6.75 -2.52
C VAL A 109 -2.70 -7.43 -1.26
N ASP A 110 -2.07 -8.60 -1.39
CA ASP A 110 -1.45 -9.31 -0.28
C ASP A 110 -0.28 -8.53 0.33
N VAL A 111 0.57 -7.95 -0.51
CA VAL A 111 1.68 -7.13 -0.04
C VAL A 111 1.18 -5.83 0.61
N ALA A 112 0.16 -5.19 0.03
CA ALA A 112 -0.45 -4.01 0.63
C ALA A 112 -1.04 -4.32 2.01
N LEU A 113 -1.71 -5.47 2.16
CA LEU A 113 -2.24 -5.93 3.43
C LEU A 113 -1.13 -6.19 4.46
N SER A 114 -0.07 -6.89 4.05
CA SER A 114 1.12 -7.15 4.87
C SER A 114 1.74 -5.84 5.41
N HIS A 115 1.95 -4.86 4.55
CA HIS A 115 2.48 -3.56 4.97
C HIS A 115 1.54 -2.81 5.90
N ALA A 116 0.22 -2.83 5.64
CA ALA A 116 -0.76 -2.18 6.49
C ALA A 116 -0.85 -2.83 7.88
N GLN A 117 -0.70 -4.16 7.97
CA GLN A 117 -0.64 -4.89 9.25
C GLN A 117 0.61 -4.50 10.05
N ILE A 118 1.77 -4.41 9.39
CA ILE A 118 3.00 -3.95 10.04
C ILE A 118 2.87 -2.50 10.52
N ALA A 119 2.27 -1.62 9.70
CA ALA A 119 2.00 -0.24 10.10
C ALA A 119 1.08 -0.19 11.33
N ARG A 120 0.04 -1.03 11.39
CA ARG A 120 -0.86 -1.14 12.54
C ARG A 120 -0.15 -1.58 13.80
N GLN A 121 0.78 -2.53 13.72
CA GLN A 121 1.56 -2.96 14.89
C GLN A 121 2.40 -1.81 15.47
N LYS A 122 2.96 -0.95 14.62
CA LYS A 122 3.79 0.18 15.06
C LYS A 122 2.97 1.39 15.49
N MET A 123 1.76 1.56 14.97
CA MET A 123 0.87 2.69 15.22
C MET A 123 -0.55 2.21 15.53
N PRO A 124 -0.75 1.52 16.67
CA PRO A 124 -2.02 0.84 16.97
C PRO A 124 -3.20 1.79 17.05
N ASP A 125 -3.01 3.03 17.53
CA ASP A 125 -4.10 3.99 17.75
C ASP A 125 -4.29 4.99 16.60
N SER A 126 -3.60 4.80 15.46
CA SER A 126 -3.65 5.75 14.34
C SER A 126 -4.87 5.51 13.44
N PRO A 127 -5.84 6.45 13.35
CA PRO A 127 -7.02 6.27 12.50
C PRO A 127 -6.68 6.19 11.01
N ASN A 128 -5.60 6.84 10.56
CA ASN A 128 -5.14 6.75 9.17
C ASN A 128 -4.61 5.36 8.83
N VAL A 129 -3.94 4.72 9.78
CA VAL A 129 -3.43 3.35 9.63
C VAL A 129 -4.60 2.36 9.69
N ALA A 130 -5.60 2.64 10.53
CA ALA A 130 -6.86 1.91 10.55
C ALA A 130 -7.57 1.93 9.20
N ASP A 131 -7.70 3.11 8.58
CA ASP A 131 -8.30 3.26 7.25
C ASP A 131 -7.52 2.49 6.19
N THR A 132 -6.18 2.63 6.19
CA THR A 132 -5.30 1.93 5.24
C THR A 132 -5.44 0.41 5.35
N LEU A 133 -5.45 -0.12 6.58
CA LEU A 133 -5.60 -1.56 6.83
C LEU A 133 -7.00 -2.05 6.45
N GLY A 134 -8.03 -1.30 6.81
CA GLY A 134 -9.41 -1.61 6.45
C GLY A 134 -9.62 -1.62 4.93
N TRP A 135 -9.02 -0.67 4.21
CA TRP A 135 -9.07 -0.61 2.75
C TRP A 135 -8.29 -1.77 2.08
N ALA A 136 -7.17 -2.20 2.65
CA ALA A 136 -6.46 -3.38 2.17
C ALA A 136 -7.33 -4.66 2.34
N TYR A 137 -7.98 -4.84 3.49
CA TYR A 137 -8.92 -5.95 3.70
C TYR A 137 -10.12 -5.89 2.74
N PHE A 138 -10.61 -4.70 2.41
CA PHE A 138 -11.68 -4.52 1.43
C PHE A 138 -11.28 -5.06 0.06
N HIS A 139 -10.10 -4.71 -0.44
CA HIS A 139 -9.60 -5.22 -1.73
C HIS A 139 -9.24 -6.70 -1.67
N LYS A 140 -8.92 -7.24 -0.50
CA LYS A 140 -8.76 -8.69 -0.28
C LYS A 140 -10.10 -9.45 -0.28
N GLY A 141 -11.24 -8.73 -0.26
CA GLY A 141 -12.58 -9.31 -0.19
C GLY A 141 -13.03 -9.70 1.22
N ILE A 142 -12.26 -9.36 2.25
CA ILE A 142 -12.54 -9.71 3.65
C ILE A 142 -13.32 -8.55 4.30
N TYR A 143 -14.58 -8.39 3.89
CA TYR A 143 -15.38 -7.21 4.20
C TYR A 143 -15.67 -7.02 5.70
N GLY A 144 -15.78 -8.10 6.48
CA GLY A 144 -15.99 -8.01 7.93
C GLY A 144 -14.82 -7.36 8.67
N GLN A 145 -13.59 -7.75 8.33
CA GLN A 145 -12.39 -7.12 8.88
C GLN A 145 -12.21 -5.70 8.35
N ALA A 146 -12.54 -5.47 7.07
CA ALA A 146 -12.55 -4.13 6.50
C ALA A 146 -13.46 -3.18 7.30
N ILE A 147 -14.72 -3.57 7.55
CA ILE A 147 -15.68 -2.78 8.32
C ILE A 147 -15.13 -2.48 9.71
N THR A 148 -14.61 -3.48 10.42
CA THR A 148 -14.07 -3.31 11.79
C THR A 148 -13.04 -2.19 11.86
N TYR A 149 -12.04 -2.20 10.97
CA TYR A 149 -10.98 -1.19 10.98
C TYR A 149 -11.42 0.17 10.41
N LEU A 150 -12.34 0.17 9.43
CA LEU A 150 -12.88 1.41 8.87
C LEU A 150 -13.81 2.13 9.84
N GLU A 151 -14.56 1.41 10.68
CA GLU A 151 -15.33 2.00 11.78
C GLU A 151 -14.43 2.67 12.82
N GLU A 152 -13.32 2.02 13.17
CA GLU A 152 -12.32 2.59 14.05
C GLU A 152 -11.73 3.89 13.45
N ALA A 153 -11.41 3.88 12.16
CA ALA A 153 -10.91 5.06 11.45
C ALA A 153 -11.90 6.22 11.50
N VAL A 154 -13.18 5.97 11.19
CA VAL A 154 -14.26 6.96 11.26
C VAL A 154 -14.47 7.45 12.69
N LYS A 155 -14.38 6.57 13.70
CA LYS A 155 -14.49 6.97 15.11
C LYS A 155 -13.36 7.94 15.51
N GLY A 156 -12.14 7.69 15.03
CA GLY A 156 -10.98 8.54 15.31
C GLY A 156 -11.01 9.88 14.57
N ILE A 157 -11.49 9.91 13.31
CA ILE A 157 -11.61 11.13 12.51
C ILE A 157 -13.00 11.20 11.83
N PRO A 158 -14.06 11.62 12.56
CA PRO A 158 -15.45 11.55 12.09
C PRO A 158 -15.81 12.47 10.91
N ASN A 159 -14.96 13.44 10.61
CA ASN A 159 -15.20 14.42 9.54
C ASN A 159 -14.29 14.18 8.32
N ASN A 160 -13.72 12.98 8.18
CA ASN A 160 -12.95 12.62 7.00
C ASN A 160 -13.87 12.01 5.91
N PRO A 161 -14.09 12.70 4.77
CA PRO A 161 -14.99 12.20 3.73
C PRO A 161 -14.50 10.89 3.09
N THR A 162 -13.18 10.69 2.99
CA THR A 162 -12.60 9.47 2.42
C THR A 162 -12.89 8.25 3.29
N PHE A 163 -12.81 8.40 4.62
CA PHE A 163 -13.08 7.28 5.55
C PHE A 163 -14.54 6.87 5.48
N HIS A 164 -15.46 7.83 5.41
CA HIS A 164 -16.87 7.56 5.19
C HIS A 164 -17.12 6.87 3.84
N TYR A 165 -16.43 7.28 2.78
CA TYR A 165 -16.53 6.61 1.48
C TYR A 165 -16.05 5.15 1.56
N HIS A 166 -14.88 4.88 2.11
CA HIS A 166 -14.35 3.53 2.28
C HIS A 166 -15.28 2.64 3.10
N LEU A 167 -15.79 3.14 4.24
CA LEU A 167 -16.72 2.41 5.09
C LEU A 167 -18.05 2.13 4.37
N GLY A 168 -18.56 3.11 3.61
CA GLY A 168 -19.76 2.93 2.77
C GLY A 168 -19.58 1.84 1.72
N ARG A 169 -18.41 1.80 1.05
CA ARG A 169 -18.04 0.75 0.10
C ARG A 169 -17.97 -0.63 0.75
N ALA A 170 -17.38 -0.72 1.94
CA ALA A 170 -17.26 -1.98 2.66
C ALA A 170 -18.65 -2.52 3.06
N TYR A 171 -19.53 -1.65 3.55
CA TYR A 171 -20.91 -2.03 3.86
C TYR A 171 -21.71 -2.47 2.64
N GLN A 172 -21.56 -1.77 1.50
CA GLN A 172 -22.20 -2.17 0.24
C GLN A 172 -21.80 -3.60 -0.15
N LYS A 173 -20.50 -3.91 -0.11
CA LYS A 173 -19.98 -5.24 -0.46
C LYS A 173 -20.34 -6.31 0.57
N ALA A 174 -20.57 -5.93 1.81
CA ALA A 174 -21.13 -6.79 2.86
C ALA A 174 -22.66 -6.91 2.81
N ASN A 175 -23.32 -6.35 1.79
CA ASN A 175 -24.77 -6.33 1.60
C ASN A 175 -25.58 -5.54 2.65
N ASP A 176 -24.94 -4.71 3.49
CA ASP A 176 -25.65 -3.78 4.38
C ASP A 176 -25.93 -2.46 3.66
N GLN A 177 -26.98 -2.47 2.84
CA GLN A 177 -27.33 -1.32 1.99
C GLN A 177 -27.82 -0.10 2.78
N ALA A 178 -28.28 -0.30 4.02
CA ALA A 178 -28.71 0.80 4.88
C ALA A 178 -27.49 1.60 5.35
N LYS A 179 -26.51 0.91 5.96
CA LYS A 179 -25.28 1.57 6.42
C LYS A 179 -24.43 2.08 5.26
N ALA A 180 -24.38 1.36 4.13
CA ALA A 180 -23.70 1.83 2.94
C ALA A 180 -24.22 3.22 2.51
N ARG A 181 -25.54 3.37 2.39
CA ARG A 181 -26.17 4.66 2.04
C ARG A 181 -25.89 5.75 3.06
N GLN A 182 -25.95 5.44 4.36
CA GLN A 182 -25.65 6.39 5.42
C GLN A 182 -24.23 6.96 5.27
N HIS A 183 -23.23 6.10 5.13
CA HIS A 183 -21.83 6.54 5.06
C HIS A 183 -21.50 7.23 3.73
N LEU A 184 -22.06 6.79 2.60
CA LEU A 184 -21.87 7.46 1.30
C LEU A 184 -22.50 8.86 1.28
N LYS A 185 -23.69 9.04 1.87
CA LYS A 185 -24.29 10.37 2.05
C LYS A 185 -23.43 11.27 2.94
N ARG A 186 -22.96 10.74 4.07
CA ARG A 186 -22.09 11.47 4.98
C ARG A 186 -20.78 11.89 4.31
N ALA A 187 -20.20 11.05 3.46
CA ALA A 187 -19.03 11.41 2.66
C ALA A 187 -19.30 12.64 1.79
N LEU A 188 -20.45 12.69 1.09
CA LEU A 188 -20.85 13.83 0.24
C LEU A 188 -21.06 15.13 1.04
N GLU A 189 -21.69 15.05 2.21
CA GLU A 189 -21.87 16.20 3.11
C GLU A 189 -20.53 16.82 3.54
N LEU A 190 -19.51 15.98 3.74
CA LEU A 190 -18.16 16.36 4.13
C LEU A 190 -17.31 16.90 2.96
N LYS A 191 -17.92 17.12 1.78
CA LYS A 191 -17.28 17.73 0.59
C LYS A 191 -15.99 16.98 0.17
N PRO A 192 -16.11 15.74 -0.33
CA PRO A 192 -14.95 14.98 -0.79
C PRO A 192 -14.30 15.64 -2.00
N LYS A 193 -13.11 15.16 -2.37
CA LYS A 193 -12.56 15.41 -3.71
C LYS A 193 -13.52 14.89 -4.77
N GLU A 194 -13.56 15.57 -5.92
CA GLU A 194 -14.56 15.33 -6.97
C GLU A 194 -14.65 13.87 -7.43
N GLY A 195 -13.52 13.16 -7.51
CA GLY A 195 -13.49 11.74 -7.84
C GLY A 195 -14.29 10.88 -6.85
N ILE A 196 -14.11 11.09 -5.55
CA ILE A 196 -14.87 10.39 -4.50
C ILE A 196 -16.34 10.83 -4.54
N ALA A 197 -16.62 12.11 -4.76
CA ALA A 197 -17.98 12.61 -4.85
C ALA A 197 -18.77 11.95 -5.99
N ASN A 198 -18.15 11.80 -7.17
CA ASN A 198 -18.74 11.11 -8.31
C ASN A 198 -19.05 9.64 -8.01
N GLU A 199 -18.09 8.92 -7.42
CA GLU A 199 -18.29 7.53 -7.00
C GLU A 199 -19.43 7.40 -5.98
N CYS A 200 -19.47 8.26 -4.94
CA CYS A 200 -20.55 8.25 -3.97
C CYS A 200 -21.92 8.46 -4.63
N ARG A 201 -22.04 9.42 -5.54
CA ARG A 201 -23.30 9.68 -6.27
C ARG A 201 -23.73 8.48 -7.10
N LYS A 202 -22.80 7.88 -7.85
CA LYS A 202 -23.07 6.68 -8.65
C LYS A 202 -23.57 5.53 -7.80
N LEU A 203 -22.87 5.22 -6.71
CA LEU A 203 -23.22 4.13 -5.81
C LEU A 203 -24.57 4.38 -5.13
N LEU A 204 -24.85 5.60 -4.70
CA LEU A 204 -26.15 5.92 -4.10
C LEU A 204 -27.32 5.71 -5.07
N THR A 205 -27.14 5.96 -6.36
CA THR A 205 -28.13 5.63 -7.39
C THR A 205 -28.31 4.13 -7.53
N GLU A 206 -27.23 3.35 -7.59
CA GLU A 206 -27.28 1.88 -7.66
C GLU A 206 -27.97 1.26 -6.44
N LEU A 207 -27.82 1.88 -5.27
CA LEU A 207 -28.45 1.42 -4.03
C LEU A 207 -29.91 1.85 -3.89
N GLY A 208 -30.32 2.89 -4.60
CA GLY A 208 -31.68 3.45 -4.55
C GLY A 208 -32.62 2.95 -5.65
N GLY A 209 -32.12 2.14 -6.59
CA GLY A 209 -32.92 1.43 -7.60
C GLY A 209 -33.46 0.10 -7.12
#